data_AF-A0A948RIB2-F1
#
_entry.id   AF-A0A948RIB2-F1
#
_cell.length_a   1.000
_cell.length_b   1.000
_cell.length_c   1.000
_cell.angle_alpha   90.00
_cell.angle_beta   90.00
_cell.angle_gamma   90.00
#
_symmetry.space_group_name_H-M   'P 1'
#
loop_
_entity.id
_entity.type
_entity.pdbx_description
1 polymer ?
#
loop_
_entity_poly.entity_id
_entity_poly.type
_entity_poly.pdbx_seq_one_letter_code
_entity_poly.pdbx_strand_id
1 'polypeptide(L)'
;MLSFLSWYLAISFLGLLTFPLAFRLFPALADRGYSLARALGLLLWGYIFWLLASLGIAPNNLSGLILALLILAGLSAWAFWKTAHDQQTPDEQPSLVTRHSSLVTWLKSNLRLITTIEILFLLSFAFLALVRAANPEIVGTEKPMELAFINAILRSPAFPPHDPWLSGYAISYYYFGYVLTAML
;
A
#
# COMPACT_ATOMS: atom_id res chain seq x y z
N MET A 1 -12.74 10.85 -14.52
CA MET A 1 -13.42 9.57 -14.15
C MET A 1 -12.48 8.37 -14.23
N LEU A 2 -11.69 8.19 -15.30
CA LEU A 2 -10.76 7.06 -15.41
C LEU A 2 -9.74 7.01 -14.26
N SER A 3 -9.10 8.14 -13.92
CA SER A 3 -8.12 8.21 -12.82
C SER A 3 -8.72 7.89 -11.45
N PHE A 4 -10.00 8.25 -11.24
CA PHE A 4 -10.71 7.91 -10.01
C PHE A 4 -10.87 6.40 -9.87
N LEU A 5 -11.32 5.74 -10.94
CA LEU A 5 -11.51 4.30 -10.96
C LEU A 5 -10.17 3.55 -10.86
N SER A 6 -9.13 3.98 -11.59
CA SER A 6 -7.82 3.32 -11.55
C SER A 6 -7.21 3.37 -10.15
N TRP A 7 -7.25 4.53 -9.48
CA TRP A 7 -6.74 4.70 -8.12
C TRP A 7 -7.54 3.88 -7.11
N TYR A 8 -8.86 3.93 -7.19
CA TYR A 8 -9.72 3.15 -6.30
C TYR A 8 -9.46 1.64 -6.43
N LEU A 9 -9.36 1.14 -7.66
CA LEU A 9 -9.10 -0.27 -7.93
C LEU A 9 -7.68 -0.67 -7.51
N ALA A 10 -6.67 0.16 -7.79
CA ALA A 10 -5.28 -0.11 -7.40
C ALA A 10 -5.14 -0.22 -5.87
N ILE A 11 -5.66 0.74 -5.12
CA ILE A 11 -5.60 0.73 -3.65
C ILE A 11 -6.44 -0.41 -3.07
N SER A 12 -7.61 -0.71 -3.65
CA SER A 12 -8.43 -1.85 -3.20
C SER A 12 -7.74 -3.19 -3.47
N PHE A 13 -7.10 -3.34 -4.63
CA PHE A 13 -6.29 -4.50 -4.96
C PHE A 13 -5.13 -4.67 -3.97
N LEU A 14 -4.37 -3.61 -3.69
CA LEU A 14 -3.28 -3.65 -2.70
C LEU A 14 -3.80 -4.00 -1.29
N GLY A 15 -4.96 -3.49 -0.92
CA GLY A 15 -5.62 -3.83 0.34
C GLY A 15 -5.94 -5.32 0.44
N LEU A 16 -6.54 -5.90 -0.61
CA LEU A 16 -6.84 -7.34 -0.66
C LEU A 16 -5.56 -8.18 -0.67
N LEU A 17 -4.57 -7.78 -1.46
CA LEU A 17 -3.28 -8.46 -1.57
C LEU A 17 -2.60 -8.55 -0.20
N THR A 18 -2.60 -7.44 0.55
CA THR A 18 -1.89 -7.30 1.82
C THR A 18 -2.71 -7.79 3.02
N PHE A 19 -4.01 -8.05 2.85
CA PHE A 19 -4.88 -8.44 3.94
C PHE A 19 -4.39 -9.68 4.72
N PRO A 20 -3.88 -10.76 4.11
CA PRO A 20 -3.31 -11.88 4.87
C PRO A 20 -2.15 -11.49 5.80
N LEU A 21 -1.30 -10.54 5.38
CA LEU A 21 -0.25 -9.99 6.24
C LEU A 21 -0.85 -9.17 7.39
N ALA A 22 -1.78 -8.26 7.08
CA ALA A 22 -2.44 -7.42 8.09
C ALA A 22 -3.16 -8.29 9.13
N PHE A 23 -3.84 -9.35 8.70
CA PHE A 23 -4.55 -10.31 9.54
C PHE A 23 -3.62 -10.99 10.55
N ARG A 24 -2.38 -11.29 10.15
CA ARG A 24 -1.37 -11.89 11.03
C ARG A 24 -0.69 -10.86 11.94
N LEU A 25 -0.43 -9.65 11.44
CA LEU A 25 0.27 -8.59 12.16
C LEU A 25 -0.60 -7.90 13.21
N PHE A 26 -1.92 -7.83 12.99
CA PHE A 26 -2.85 -7.15 13.88
C PHE A 26 -3.89 -8.09 14.52
N PRO A 27 -3.47 -9.14 15.24
CA PRO A 27 -4.40 -10.10 15.81
C PRO A 27 -5.28 -9.50 16.91
N ALA A 28 -4.84 -8.42 17.55
CA ALA A 28 -5.55 -7.75 18.64
C ALA A 28 -6.64 -6.78 18.16
N LEU A 29 -6.62 -6.36 16.89
CA LEU A 29 -7.66 -5.48 16.34
C LEU A 29 -8.95 -6.25 16.07
N ALA A 30 -10.09 -5.63 16.36
CA ALA A 30 -11.41 -6.24 16.13
C ALA A 30 -11.66 -6.57 14.65
N ASP A 31 -11.15 -5.74 13.75
CA ASP A 31 -11.24 -5.92 12.29
C ASP A 31 -10.09 -6.76 11.71
N ARG A 32 -9.19 -7.28 12.56
CA ARG A 32 -7.96 -7.98 12.18
C ARG A 32 -7.11 -7.20 11.16
N GLY A 33 -7.16 -5.87 11.22
CA GLY A 33 -6.39 -5.00 10.33
C GLY A 33 -6.97 -4.83 8.92
N TYR A 34 -8.22 -5.26 8.65
CA TYR A 34 -8.84 -5.08 7.34
C TYR A 34 -8.91 -3.61 6.90
N SER A 35 -9.24 -2.69 7.82
CA SER A 35 -9.27 -1.24 7.53
C SER A 35 -7.90 -0.67 7.17
N LEU A 36 -6.83 -1.18 7.79
CA LEU A 36 -5.46 -0.71 7.58
C LEU A 36 -4.78 -1.38 6.38
N ALA A 37 -5.34 -2.47 5.84
CA ALA A 37 -4.70 -3.28 4.82
C ALA A 37 -4.34 -2.49 3.54
N ARG A 38 -5.17 -1.52 3.15
CA ARG A 38 -4.93 -0.63 1.99
C ARG A 38 -3.71 0.28 2.21
N ALA A 39 -3.67 0.95 3.35
CA ALA A 39 -2.56 1.84 3.72
C ALA A 39 -1.26 1.04 3.90
N LEU A 40 -1.34 -0.11 4.58
CA LEU A 40 -0.22 -1.02 4.75
C LEU A 40 0.29 -1.54 3.39
N GLY A 41 -0.61 -1.90 2.48
CA GLY A 41 -0.25 -2.40 1.16
C GLY A 41 0.48 -1.37 0.32
N LEU A 42 -0.02 -0.12 0.30
CA LEU A 42 0.67 0.99 -0.39
C LEU A 42 2.05 1.26 0.22
N LEU A 43 2.13 1.29 1.56
CA LEU A 43 3.39 1.53 2.27
C LEU A 43 4.41 0.42 2.02
N LEU A 44 4.02 -0.85 2.14
CA LEU A 44 4.92 -1.98 1.93
C LEU A 44 5.35 -2.09 0.46
N TRP A 45 4.42 -1.96 -0.48
CA TRP A 45 4.76 -2.01 -1.91
C TRP A 45 5.74 -0.91 -2.27
N GLY A 46 5.44 0.33 -1.84
CA GLY A 46 6.31 1.47 -2.08
C GLY A 46 7.65 1.37 -1.37
N TYR A 47 7.69 0.88 -0.13
CA TYR A 47 8.93 0.74 0.61
C TYR A 47 9.85 -0.33 0.01
N ILE A 48 9.29 -1.49 -0.38
CA ILE A 48 10.06 -2.53 -1.08
C ILE A 48 10.60 -1.97 -2.40
N PHE A 49 9.77 -1.30 -3.19
CA PHE A 49 10.19 -0.69 -4.45
C PHE A 49 11.31 0.34 -4.25
N TRP A 50 11.10 1.31 -3.36
CA TRP A 50 12.07 2.35 -3.04
C TRP A 50 13.38 1.77 -2.54
N LEU A 51 13.34 0.74 -1.68
CA LEU A 51 14.53 0.08 -1.17
C LEU A 51 15.30 -0.64 -2.28
N LEU A 52 14.63 -1.43 -3.11
CA LEU A 52 15.27 -2.14 -4.23
C LEU A 52 15.88 -1.17 -5.25
N ALA A 53 15.18 -0.07 -5.55
CA ALA A 53 15.67 0.97 -6.45
C ALA A 53 16.86 1.73 -5.87
N SER A 54 16.83 2.05 -4.58
CA SER A 54 17.92 2.76 -3.89
C SER A 54 19.18 1.91 -3.73
N LEU A 55 19.02 0.59 -3.65
CA LEU A 55 20.13 -0.38 -3.62
C LEU A 55 20.65 -0.73 -5.02
N GLY A 56 20.04 -0.22 -6.10
CA GLY A 56 20.41 -0.55 -7.48
C GLY A 56 20.03 -1.97 -7.91
N ILE A 57 19.19 -2.67 -7.15
CA ILE A 57 18.72 -4.03 -7.44
C ILE A 57 17.62 -4.01 -8.51
N ALA A 58 16.75 -3.00 -8.45
CA ALA A 58 15.65 -2.82 -9.40
C ALA A 58 15.74 -1.45 -10.11
N PRO A 59 15.39 -1.36 -11.40
CA PRO A 59 15.27 -0.08 -12.08
C PRO A 59 14.01 0.69 -11.64
N ASN A 60 14.05 2.03 -11.73
CA ASN A 60 12.87 2.86 -11.51
C ASN A 60 11.95 2.87 -12.74
N ASN A 61 11.29 1.76 -12.99
CA ASN A 61 10.33 1.58 -14.08
C ASN A 61 9.29 0.51 -13.71
N LEU A 62 8.45 0.14 -14.68
CA LEU A 62 7.39 -0.86 -14.49
C LEU A 62 7.91 -2.22 -14.00
N SER A 63 9.08 -2.69 -14.45
CA SER A 63 9.60 -4.00 -14.03
C SER A 63 10.03 -4.00 -12.56
N GLY A 64 10.61 -2.90 -12.07
CA GLY A 64 10.91 -2.73 -10.66
C GLY A 64 9.65 -2.69 -9.79
N LEU A 65 8.60 -2.00 -10.25
CA LEU A 65 7.31 -1.97 -9.56
C LEU A 65 6.66 -3.35 -9.46
N ILE A 66 6.67 -4.10 -10.57
CA ILE A 66 6.14 -5.48 -10.60
C ILE A 66 6.96 -6.39 -9.70
N LEU A 67 8.29 -6.30 -9.70
CA LEU A 67 9.14 -7.09 -8.81
C LEU A 67 8.79 -6.83 -7.33
N ALA A 68 8.65 -5.57 -6.94
CA ALA A 68 8.25 -5.21 -5.57
C ALA A 68 6.85 -5.76 -5.22
N LEU A 69 5.92 -5.70 -6.18
CA LEU A 69 4.57 -6.25 -6.00
C LEU A 69 4.58 -7.77 -5.85
N LEU A 70 5.42 -8.48 -6.61
CA LEU A 70 5.58 -9.94 -6.53
C LEU A 70 6.18 -10.35 -5.18
N ILE A 71 7.14 -9.58 -4.65
CA ILE A 71 7.69 -9.82 -3.30
C ILE A 71 6.58 -9.65 -2.26
N LEU A 72 5.80 -8.57 -2.33
CA LEU A 72 4.67 -8.36 -1.42
C LEU A 72 3.61 -9.47 -1.54
N ALA A 73 3.31 -9.91 -2.77
CA ALA A 73 2.41 -11.03 -3.02
C ALA A 73 2.94 -12.33 -2.43
N GLY A 74 4.25 -12.60 -2.56
CA GLY A 74 4.92 -13.76 -1.97
C GLY A 74 4.86 -13.75 -0.43
N LEU A 75 5.13 -12.60 0.19
CA LEU A 75 5.00 -12.41 1.64
C LEU A 75 3.55 -12.63 2.11
N SER A 76 2.59 -12.16 1.33
CA SER A 76 1.15 -12.32 1.62
C SER A 76 0.69 -13.77 1.48
N ALA A 77 1.15 -14.46 0.44
CA ALA A 77 0.89 -15.88 0.24
C ALA A 77 1.52 -16.73 1.35
N TRP A 78 2.75 -16.41 1.77
CA TRP A 78 3.41 -17.05 2.90
C TRP A 78 2.66 -16.84 4.21
N ALA A 79 2.22 -15.61 4.49
CA ALA A 79 1.42 -15.30 5.68
C ALA A 79 0.10 -16.08 5.69
N PHE A 80 -0.58 -16.15 4.54
CA PHE A 80 -1.80 -16.95 4.37
C PHE A 80 -1.56 -18.44 4.63
N TRP A 81 -0.53 -19.02 4.02
CA TRP A 81 -0.18 -20.44 4.18
C TRP A 81 0.16 -20.77 5.64
N LYS A 82 0.96 -19.92 6.30
CA LYS A 82 1.32 -20.12 7.70
C LYS A 82 0.11 -20.04 8.62
N THR A 83 -0.81 -19.09 8.41
CA THR A 83 -2.05 -19.01 9.19
C THR A 83 -2.97 -20.22 8.97
N ALA A 84 -2.95 -20.82 7.78
CA ALA A 84 -3.69 -22.05 7.50
C ALA A 84 -3.04 -23.29 8.14
N HIS A 85 -1.71 -23.35 8.19
CA HIS A 85 -0.96 -24.47 8.76
C HIS A 85 -0.89 -24.44 10.30
N ASP A 86 -0.73 -23.25 10.90
CA ASP A 86 -0.79 -23.02 12.36
C ASP A 86 -2.15 -23.50 12.96
N GLN A 87 -3.19 -23.67 12.14
CA GLN A 87 -4.50 -24.22 12.53
C GLN A 87 -4.59 -25.75 12.51
N GLN A 88 -3.67 -26.44 11.83
CA GLN A 88 -3.70 -27.90 11.64
C GLN A 88 -2.83 -28.65 12.66
N THR A 89 -1.86 -28.00 13.30
CA THR A 89 -1.07 -28.58 14.39
C THR A 89 -1.92 -28.69 15.66
N PRO A 90 -2.23 -29.91 16.13
CA PRO A 90 -2.93 -30.12 17.39
C PRO A 90 -1.89 -30.12 18.51
N ASP A 91 -1.44 -28.94 18.93
CA ASP A 91 -0.55 -28.86 20.10
C ASP A 91 -1.33 -28.54 21.38
N GLU A 92 -0.98 -29.29 22.41
CA GLU A 92 -1.55 -29.28 23.74
C GLU A 92 -1.46 -27.89 24.39
N GLN A 93 -2.52 -27.54 25.11
CA GLN A 93 -2.76 -26.32 25.88
C GLN A 93 -3.23 -25.09 25.09
N PRO A 94 -4.51 -24.69 25.23
CA PRO A 94 -4.99 -23.44 24.68
C PRO A 94 -4.41 -22.29 25.49
N SER A 95 -3.38 -21.63 24.97
CA SER A 95 -3.04 -20.29 25.45
C SER A 95 -4.26 -19.38 25.20
N LEU A 96 -4.74 -18.71 26.24
CA LEU A 96 -5.98 -17.90 26.28
C LEU A 96 -6.03 -16.75 25.24
N VAL A 97 -4.98 -16.57 24.43
CA VAL A 97 -4.72 -15.34 23.66
C VAL A 97 -5.01 -15.49 22.16
N THR A 98 -5.09 -16.70 21.61
CA THR A 98 -5.02 -16.85 20.15
C THR A 98 -6.06 -17.83 19.59
N ARG A 99 -7.34 -17.43 19.66
CA ARG A 99 -8.41 -18.02 18.83
C ARG A 99 -8.20 -17.58 17.38
N HIS A 100 -7.31 -18.26 16.66
CA HIS A 100 -7.13 -18.05 15.22
C HIS A 100 -8.30 -18.69 14.47
N SER A 101 -9.34 -17.91 14.20
CA SER A 101 -10.32 -18.29 13.17
C SER A 101 -9.61 -18.27 11.81
N SER A 102 -9.81 -19.29 10.98
CA SER A 102 -9.45 -19.28 9.56
C SER A 102 -9.80 -17.93 8.94
N LEU A 103 -8.88 -17.34 8.16
CA LEU A 103 -9.09 -16.06 7.48
C LEU A 103 -10.40 -16.08 6.68
N VAL A 104 -10.67 -17.19 5.99
CA VAL A 104 -11.91 -17.39 5.22
C VAL A 104 -13.15 -17.41 6.11
N THR A 105 -13.05 -18.05 7.28
CA THR A 105 -14.16 -18.09 8.26
C THR A 105 -14.41 -16.70 8.83
N TRP A 106 -13.34 -15.95 9.13
CA TRP A 106 -13.46 -14.58 9.62
C TRP A 106 -14.14 -13.68 8.57
N LEU A 107 -13.75 -13.76 7.30
CA LEU A 107 -14.38 -12.98 6.23
C LEU A 107 -15.90 -13.24 6.15
N LYS A 108 -16.30 -14.51 6.17
CA LYS A 108 -17.73 -14.90 6.11
C LYS A 108 -18.52 -14.42 7.33
N SER A 109 -17.93 -14.50 8.52
CA SER A 109 -18.59 -14.08 9.76
C SER A 109 -18.67 -12.55 9.93
N ASN A 110 -17.80 -11.80 9.24
CA ASN A 110 -17.68 -10.34 9.42
C ASN A 110 -18.11 -9.53 8.19
N LEU A 111 -18.96 -10.10 7.32
CA LEU A 111 -19.42 -9.41 6.10
C LEU A 111 -20.02 -8.03 6.38
N ARG A 112 -20.81 -7.87 7.46
CA ARG A 112 -21.39 -6.56 7.83
C ARG A 112 -20.32 -5.51 8.15
N LEU A 113 -19.26 -5.92 8.86
CA LEU A 113 -18.12 -5.06 9.19
C LEU A 113 -17.39 -4.67 7.91
N ILE A 114 -17.08 -5.65 7.06
CA ILE A 114 -16.39 -5.45 5.78
C ILE A 114 -17.20 -4.49 4.90
N THR A 115 -18.49 -4.76 4.67
CA THR A 115 -19.35 -3.88 3.87
C THR A 115 -19.41 -2.46 4.44
N THR A 116 -19.46 -2.29 5.75
CA THR A 116 -19.41 -0.97 6.39
C THR A 116 -18.10 -0.26 6.08
N ILE A 117 -16.96 -0.95 6.21
CA ILE A 117 -15.63 -0.40 5.91
C ILE A 117 -15.52 -0.02 4.43
N GLU A 118 -15.99 -0.87 3.52
CA GLU A 118 -15.96 -0.63 2.08
C GLU A 118 -16.79 0.58 1.68
N ILE A 119 -18.01 0.72 2.23
CA ILE A 119 -18.87 1.88 1.99
C ILE A 119 -18.22 3.14 2.55
N LEU A 120 -17.72 3.10 3.78
CA LEU A 120 -17.06 4.25 4.41
C LEU A 120 -15.83 4.70 3.60
N PHE A 121 -15.02 3.74 3.15
CA PHE A 121 -13.85 4.02 2.33
C PHE A 121 -14.24 4.63 0.99
N LEU A 122 -15.22 4.05 0.29
CA LEU A 122 -15.72 4.57 -0.99
C LEU A 122 -16.25 6.00 -0.84
N LEU A 123 -17.08 6.26 0.17
CA LEU A 123 -17.63 7.59 0.41
C LEU A 123 -16.54 8.61 0.76
N SER A 124 -15.59 8.24 1.61
CA SER A 124 -14.48 9.13 2.01
C SER A 124 -13.55 9.42 0.83
N PHE A 125 -13.23 8.41 0.03
CA PHE A 125 -12.43 8.53 -1.19
C PHE A 125 -13.14 9.40 -2.23
N ALA A 126 -14.43 9.17 -2.48
CA ALA A 126 -15.25 9.99 -3.38
C ALA A 126 -15.33 11.44 -2.91
N PHE A 127 -15.56 11.67 -1.62
CA PHE A 127 -15.60 13.00 -1.04
C PHE A 127 -14.28 13.75 -1.26
N LEU A 128 -13.13 13.17 -0.89
CA LEU A 128 -11.83 13.83 -1.09
C LEU A 128 -11.50 14.01 -2.58
N ALA A 129 -11.86 13.06 -3.43
CA ALA A 129 -11.69 13.20 -4.88
C ALA A 129 -12.51 14.37 -5.43
N LEU A 130 -13.76 14.57 -4.96
CA LEU A 130 -14.60 15.70 -5.34
C LEU A 130 -14.01 17.03 -4.85
N VAL A 131 -13.56 17.09 -3.60
CA VAL A 131 -12.89 18.27 -3.04
C VAL A 131 -11.68 18.65 -3.89
N ARG A 132 -10.83 17.67 -4.26
CA ARG A 132 -9.66 17.94 -5.11
C ARG A 132 -10.04 18.26 -6.55
N ALA A 133 -11.12 17.70 -7.08
CA ALA A 133 -11.61 18.02 -8.42
C ALA A 133 -12.16 19.46 -8.53
N ALA A 134 -12.73 19.99 -7.44
CA ALA A 134 -13.26 21.37 -7.39
C ALA A 134 -12.15 22.43 -7.35
N ASN A 135 -10.97 22.09 -6.85
CA ASN A 135 -9.79 22.96 -6.89
C ASN A 135 -8.59 22.14 -7.39
N PRO A 136 -8.46 21.93 -8.72
CA PRO A 136 -7.43 21.07 -9.30
C PRO A 136 -6.08 21.79 -9.48
N GLU A 137 -6.07 23.11 -9.37
CA GLU A 137 -4.89 23.93 -9.65
C GLU A 137 -3.71 23.56 -8.76
N ILE A 138 -2.52 23.71 -9.34
CA ILE A 138 -1.24 23.44 -8.70
C ILE A 138 -0.54 24.70 -8.23
N VAL A 139 -1.33 25.73 -7.95
CA VAL A 139 -0.85 27.03 -7.50
C VAL A 139 -0.81 27.09 -5.98
N GLY A 140 0.22 27.75 -5.45
CA GLY A 140 0.38 28.07 -4.04
C GLY A 140 1.22 27.05 -3.25
N THR A 141 1.81 27.57 -2.17
CA THR A 141 2.59 26.82 -1.17
C THR A 141 3.59 25.84 -1.78
N GLU A 142 3.53 24.58 -1.38
CA GLU A 142 4.46 23.52 -1.75
C GLU A 142 4.05 22.81 -3.05
N LYS A 143 2.81 23.00 -3.55
CA LYS A 143 2.28 22.24 -4.69
C LYS A 143 3.18 22.25 -5.94
N PRO A 144 3.79 23.37 -6.35
CA PRO A 144 4.73 23.36 -7.48
C PRO A 144 5.98 22.50 -7.20
N MET A 145 6.48 22.52 -5.96
CA MET A 145 7.61 21.71 -5.53
C MET A 145 7.25 20.22 -5.51
N GLU A 146 6.08 19.87 -4.96
CA GLU A 146 5.59 18.49 -4.94
C GLU A 146 5.52 17.89 -6.36
N LEU A 147 5.01 18.67 -7.33
CA LEU A 147 4.99 18.25 -8.73
C LEU A 147 6.37 18.16 -9.35
N ALA A 148 7.27 19.08 -9.02
CA ALA A 148 8.66 19.01 -9.47
C ALA A 148 9.32 17.71 -8.97
N PHE A 149 9.08 17.32 -7.72
CA PHE A 149 9.64 16.09 -7.13
C PHE A 149 9.01 14.83 -7.74
N ILE A 150 7.68 14.81 -7.95
CA ILE A 150 7.01 13.70 -8.65
C ILE A 150 7.57 13.55 -10.07
N ASN A 151 7.72 14.65 -10.82
CA ASN A 151 8.31 14.60 -12.17
C ASN A 151 9.77 14.16 -12.16
N ALA A 152 10.56 14.60 -11.17
CA ALA A 152 11.94 14.18 -11.00
C ALA A 152 12.02 12.66 -10.76
N ILE A 153 11.16 12.11 -9.92
CA ILE A 153 11.03 10.66 -9.69
C ILE A 153 10.66 9.95 -10.99
N LEU A 154 9.60 10.37 -11.67
CA LEU A 154 9.12 9.71 -12.90
C LEU A 154 10.15 9.73 -14.05
N ARG A 155 11.05 10.70 -14.08
CA ARG A 155 12.08 10.87 -15.12
C ARG A 155 13.45 10.28 -14.77
N SER A 156 13.69 9.95 -13.50
CA SER A 156 14.97 9.40 -13.07
C SER A 156 15.01 7.88 -13.31
N PRO A 157 16.02 7.33 -13.98
CA PRO A 157 16.08 5.88 -14.26
C PRO A 157 16.44 5.03 -13.03
N ALA A 158 17.04 5.65 -12.01
CA ALA A 158 17.46 5.01 -10.77
C ALA A 158 17.30 5.98 -9.59
N PHE A 159 17.41 5.45 -8.37
CA PHE A 159 17.37 6.25 -7.15
C PHE A 159 18.78 6.47 -6.57
N PRO A 160 19.01 7.59 -5.86
CA PRO A 160 18.06 8.68 -5.61
C PRO A 160 17.74 9.51 -6.87
N PRO A 161 16.51 10.06 -7.00
CA PRO A 161 16.12 10.87 -8.17
C PRO A 161 16.96 12.14 -8.31
N HIS A 162 17.06 12.65 -9.54
CA HIS A 162 17.73 13.92 -9.82
C HIS A 162 17.03 15.10 -9.12
N ASP A 163 17.82 16.04 -8.60
CA ASP A 163 17.30 17.25 -7.97
C ASP A 163 16.78 18.25 -9.03
N PRO A 164 15.50 18.67 -8.99
CA PRO A 164 14.97 19.63 -9.96
C PRO A 164 15.51 21.05 -9.78
N TRP A 165 16.10 21.38 -8.63
CA TRP A 165 16.66 22.69 -8.29
C TRP A 165 18.18 22.75 -8.41
N LEU A 166 18.87 21.61 -8.28
CA LEU A 166 20.32 21.54 -8.36
C LEU A 166 20.79 20.52 -9.40
N SER A 167 20.95 20.99 -10.64
CA SER A 167 21.38 20.16 -11.78
C SER A 167 22.65 19.36 -11.47
N GLY A 168 22.63 18.07 -11.78
CA GLY A 168 23.75 17.15 -11.57
C GLY A 168 23.78 16.48 -10.19
N TYR A 169 22.87 16.85 -9.28
CA TYR A 169 22.77 16.28 -7.95
C TYR A 169 21.47 15.49 -7.77
N ALA A 170 21.37 14.78 -6.65
CA ALA A 170 20.16 14.07 -6.23
C ALA A 170 19.37 14.89 -5.20
N ILE A 171 18.06 14.65 -5.12
CA ILE A 171 17.16 15.35 -4.18
C ILE A 171 17.71 15.25 -2.75
N SER A 172 18.05 16.40 -2.16
CA SER A 172 18.52 16.51 -0.77
C SER A 172 17.36 16.74 0.22
N TYR A 173 16.30 15.93 0.09
CA TYR A 173 15.08 16.03 0.90
C TYR A 173 14.42 14.66 1.07
N TYR A 174 13.53 14.51 2.06
CA TYR A 174 12.74 13.29 2.19
C TYR A 174 11.72 13.18 1.05
N TYR A 175 11.90 12.21 0.15
CA TYR A 175 11.08 12.11 -1.07
C TYR A 175 10.18 10.87 -1.15
N PHE A 176 10.17 10.00 -0.13
CA PHE A 176 9.43 8.73 -0.17
C PHE A 176 7.92 8.92 -0.36
N GLY A 177 7.32 9.94 0.27
CA GLY A 177 5.91 10.26 0.05
C GLY A 177 5.59 10.56 -1.42
N TYR A 178 6.49 11.25 -2.13
CA TYR A 178 6.35 11.52 -3.56
C TYR A 178 6.54 10.26 -4.42
N VAL A 179 7.34 9.28 -3.94
CA VAL A 179 7.46 7.97 -4.60
C VAL A 179 6.12 7.24 -4.56
N LEU A 180 5.47 7.19 -3.40
CA LEU A 180 4.14 6.54 -3.28
C LEU A 180 3.13 7.14 -4.27
N THR A 181 3.14 8.46 -4.44
CA THR A 181 2.27 9.15 -5.40
C THR A 181 2.67 8.87 -6.84
N ALA A 182 3.98 8.85 -7.16
CA ALA A 182 4.47 8.60 -8.52
C ALA A 182 4.23 7.16 -9.00
N MET A 183 4.00 6.21 -8.09
CA MET A 183 3.71 4.80 -8.40
C MET A 183 2.27 4.53 -8.87
N LEU A 184 1.32 5.43 -8.57
CA LEU A 184 -0.13 5.26 -8.74
C LEU A 184 -0.67 5.97 -9.99
#